data_AF-A0A0F2JMV2-F1
#
_entry.id   AF-A0A0F2JMV2-F1
#
_cell.length_a   1.000
_cell.length_b   1.000
_cell.length_c   1.000
_cell.angle_alpha   90.00
_cell.angle_beta   90.00
_cell.angle_gamma   90.00
#
_symmetry.space_group_name_H-M   'P 1'
#
loop_
_entity.id
_entity.type
_entity.pdbx_description
1 polymer ?
#
loop_
_entity_poly.entity_id
_entity_poly.type
_entity_poly.pdbx_seq_one_letter_code
_entity_poly.pdbx_strand_id
1 'polypeptide(L)'
;MDFIKMHGLGNDFVFLDHFSVTPEGDMDYPELAKKLCHRQFGIGGDGLIVILPSKIADARMRIINSDGSEPEMCGNGIRCFARYVYDQGIVKHNPMHVETLAGVLPIQLKIIEGEVQGVRVDMGEPILKADLIPVLGKGEPVVGETLEVLEETFQYTAVSMGNPHCVIFVEDYARLDFERLGPAIEKAFFVSP
;
A
#
# COMPACT_ATOMS: atom_id res chain seq x y z
N MET A 1 8.72 6.54 22.36
CA MET A 1 7.95 6.71 21.11
C MET A 1 6.79 5.76 21.23
N ASP A 2 5.60 6.33 21.33
CA ASP A 2 4.38 5.53 21.35
C ASP A 2 4.00 5.15 19.93
N PHE A 3 3.51 3.93 19.75
CA PHE A 3 3.12 3.42 18.45
C PHE A 3 1.87 2.55 18.59
N ILE A 4 1.18 2.38 17.47
CA ILE A 4 0.05 1.47 17.35
C ILE A 4 0.39 0.45 16.28
N LYS A 5 0.01 -0.81 16.47
CA LYS A 5 0.18 -1.85 15.45
C LYS A 5 -1.18 -2.32 14.97
N MET A 6 -1.41 -2.27 13.67
CA MET A 6 -2.66 -2.70 13.04
C MET A 6 -2.35 -3.55 11.82
N HIS A 7 -3.29 -4.40 11.42
CA HIS A 7 -3.17 -5.14 10.17
C HIS A 7 -4.48 -5.10 9.38
N GLY A 8 -4.34 -5.07 8.05
CA GLY A 8 -5.44 -5.21 7.11
C GLY A 8 -5.25 -6.51 6.33
N LEU A 9 -6.04 -7.54 6.65
CA LEU A 9 -5.96 -8.86 5.99
C LEU A 9 -4.56 -9.52 6.03
N GLY A 10 -3.79 -9.26 7.09
CA GLY A 10 -2.48 -9.87 7.33
C GLY A 10 -1.32 -8.95 6.98
N ASN A 11 -1.55 -7.92 6.17
CA ASN A 11 -0.57 -6.87 5.89
C ASN A 11 -0.53 -5.90 7.09
N ASP A 12 0.58 -5.93 7.84
CA ASP A 12 0.73 -5.29 9.16
C ASP A 12 1.59 -4.04 9.13
N PHE A 13 1.19 -3.00 9.87
CA PHE A 13 1.86 -1.71 9.88
C PHE A 13 2.09 -1.19 11.30
N VAL A 14 3.20 -0.49 11.47
CA VAL A 14 3.47 0.35 12.65
C VAL A 14 2.92 1.74 12.36
N PHE A 15 2.11 2.28 13.27
CA PHE A 15 1.50 3.60 13.16
C PHE A 15 2.16 4.58 14.13
N LEU A 16 2.45 5.79 13.65
CA LEU A 16 2.83 6.94 14.45
C LEU A 16 1.78 8.03 14.33
N ASP A 17 1.20 8.42 15.45
CA ASP A 17 0.21 9.50 15.52
C ASP A 17 0.91 10.85 15.69
N HIS A 18 1.30 11.44 14.57
CA HIS A 18 1.85 12.78 14.52
C HIS A 18 0.78 13.85 14.21
N PHE A 19 -0.50 13.46 14.23
CA PHE A 19 -1.62 14.39 14.21
C PHE A 19 -1.85 14.94 15.62
N SER A 20 -1.88 14.05 16.61
CA SER A 20 -2.11 14.40 18.01
C SER A 20 -0.83 14.84 18.73
N VAL A 21 0.33 14.32 18.31
CA VAL A 21 1.62 14.57 18.95
C VAL A 21 2.64 15.03 17.91
N THR A 22 2.95 16.32 17.90
CA THR A 22 4.00 16.86 17.01
C THR A 22 5.37 16.35 17.46
N PRO A 23 6.17 15.72 16.58
CA PRO A 23 7.51 15.27 16.93
C PRO A 23 8.46 16.44 17.22
N GLU A 24 9.43 16.20 18.10
CA GLU A 24 10.51 17.16 18.37
C GLU A 24 11.53 17.12 17.24
N GLY A 25 11.27 17.89 16.18
CA GLY A 25 12.17 18.07 15.03
C GLY A 25 11.80 17.21 13.82
N ASP A 26 12.66 17.28 12.80
CA ASP A 26 12.46 16.57 11.54
C ASP A 26 12.75 15.07 11.71
N MET A 27 11.80 14.26 11.27
CA MET A 27 11.87 12.80 11.34
C MET A 27 12.26 12.22 9.98
N ASP A 28 13.33 11.43 9.95
CA ASP A 28 13.68 10.60 8.81
C ASP A 28 12.82 9.32 8.84
N TYR A 29 11.62 9.40 8.28
CA TYR A 29 10.70 8.26 8.23
C TYR A 29 11.23 7.07 7.42
N PRO A 30 11.92 7.24 6.28
CA PRO A 30 12.61 6.14 5.60
C PRO A 30 13.53 5.32 6.51
N GLU A 31 14.47 5.97 7.20
CA GLU A 31 15.40 5.26 8.10
C GLU A 31 14.70 4.71 9.34
N LEU A 32 13.67 5.42 9.84
CA LEU A 32 12.87 4.94 10.94
C LEU A 32 12.08 3.69 10.55
N ALA A 33 11.49 3.65 9.35
CA ALA A 33 10.75 2.50 8.85
C ALA A 33 11.64 1.25 8.76
N LYS A 34 12.85 1.38 8.20
CA LYS A 34 13.82 0.27 8.15
C LYS A 34 14.11 -0.31 9.54
N LYS A 35 14.27 0.55 10.55
CA LYS A 35 14.55 0.13 11.94
C LYS A 35 13.32 -0.49 12.62
N LEU A 36 12.17 0.18 12.56
CA LEU A 36 10.96 -0.26 13.25
C LEU A 36 10.34 -1.50 12.61
N CYS A 37 10.37 -1.59 11.27
CA CYS A 37 9.75 -2.68 10.53
C CYS A 37 10.61 -3.96 10.50
N HIS A 38 11.88 -3.88 10.92
CA HIS A 38 12.72 -5.07 11.02
C HIS A 38 12.08 -6.12 11.96
N ARG A 39 11.75 -7.31 11.44
CA ARG A 39 10.94 -8.29 12.18
C ARG A 39 11.64 -8.90 13.40
N GLN A 40 12.97 -9.03 13.37
CA GLN A 40 13.76 -9.60 14.48
C GLN A 40 14.28 -8.55 15.49
N PHE A 41 14.65 -7.37 15.03
CA PHE A 41 15.32 -6.34 15.84
C PHE A 41 14.50 -5.07 16.05
N GLY A 42 13.31 -5.00 15.45
CA GLY A 42 12.34 -3.93 15.60
C GLY A 42 10.99 -4.45 16.10
N ILE A 43 9.94 -3.68 15.83
CA ILE A 43 8.55 -4.04 16.13
C ILE A 43 8.04 -5.10 15.13
N GLY A 44 8.58 -5.06 13.91
CA GLY A 44 8.13 -5.85 12.77
C GLY A 44 6.88 -5.25 12.12
N GLY A 45 6.88 -5.18 10.80
CA GLY A 45 5.73 -4.76 10.00
C GLY A 45 6.13 -4.69 8.53
N ASP A 46 5.15 -4.66 7.63
CA ASP A 46 5.38 -4.45 6.20
C ASP A 46 5.63 -2.97 5.87
N GLY A 47 5.27 -2.06 6.77
CA GLY A 47 5.57 -0.64 6.65
C GLY A 47 5.24 0.18 7.89
N LEU A 48 5.66 1.44 7.81
CA LEU A 48 5.37 2.52 8.75
C LEU A 48 4.28 3.41 8.16
N ILE A 49 3.22 3.67 8.91
CA ILE A 49 2.20 4.64 8.57
C ILE A 49 2.29 5.82 9.54
N VAL A 50 2.36 7.02 8.99
CA VAL A 50 2.43 8.26 9.77
C VAL A 50 1.16 9.05 9.53
N ILE A 51 0.47 9.37 10.62
CA ILE A 51 -0.75 10.17 10.63
C ILE A 51 -0.33 11.62 10.87
N LEU A 52 -0.72 12.51 9.96
CA LEU A 52 -0.29 13.91 9.97
C LEU A 52 -1.51 14.83 9.80
N PRO A 53 -1.44 16.08 10.29
CA PRO A 53 -2.41 17.10 9.92
C PRO A 53 -2.36 17.37 8.41
N SER A 54 -3.52 17.65 7.81
CA SER A 54 -3.64 18.05 6.40
C SER A 54 -4.13 19.49 6.29
N LYS A 55 -3.74 20.18 5.20
CA LYS A 55 -4.28 21.50 4.85
C LYS A 55 -5.42 21.43 3.82
N ILE A 56 -5.64 20.27 3.21
CA ILE A 56 -6.54 20.08 2.07
C ILE A 56 -7.54 18.92 2.26
N ALA A 57 -7.42 18.18 3.36
CA ALA A 57 -8.25 17.03 3.73
C ALA A 57 -8.39 16.95 5.27
N ASP A 58 -9.07 15.93 5.78
CA ASP A 58 -9.35 15.79 7.22
C ASP A 58 -8.11 15.31 7.99
N ALA A 59 -7.29 14.47 7.35
CA ALA A 59 -5.98 14.03 7.83
C ALA A 59 -5.10 13.61 6.65
N ARG A 60 -3.79 13.55 6.85
CA ARG A 60 -2.81 13.08 5.87
C ARG A 60 -2.21 11.76 6.31
N MET A 61 -2.15 10.82 5.38
CA MET A 61 -1.46 9.55 5.55
C MET A 61 -0.15 9.58 4.74
N ARG A 62 0.96 9.29 5.40
CA ARG A 62 2.19 8.84 4.73
C ARG A 62 2.40 7.37 5.01
N ILE A 63 2.88 6.64 4.02
CA ILE A 63 3.26 5.24 4.14
C ILE A 63 4.70 5.09 3.69
N ILE A 64 5.49 4.37 4.47
CA ILE A 64 6.87 4.06 4.16
C ILE A 64 7.01 2.54 4.28
N ASN A 65 7.40 1.87 3.21
CA ASN A 65 7.65 0.43 3.18
C ASN A 65 8.79 0.06 4.13
N SER A 66 8.89 -1.22 4.48
CA SER A 66 9.95 -1.74 5.36
C SER A 66 11.37 -1.52 4.83
N ASP A 67 11.54 -1.29 3.53
CA ASP A 67 12.82 -0.97 2.88
C ASP A 67 13.13 0.54 2.85
N GLY A 68 12.23 1.38 3.37
CA GLY A 68 12.33 2.84 3.40
C GLY A 68 11.80 3.56 2.16
N SER A 69 11.32 2.85 1.14
CA SER A 69 10.63 3.47 0.00
C SER A 69 9.25 4.00 0.40
N GLU A 70 8.79 5.09 -0.22
CA GLU A 70 7.49 5.69 0.08
C GLU A 70 6.56 5.52 -1.15
N PRO A 71 5.64 4.54 -1.14
CA PRO A 71 4.69 4.35 -2.23
C PRO A 71 3.59 5.42 -2.19
N GLU A 72 2.93 5.64 -3.33
CA GLU A 72 1.90 6.66 -3.44
C GLU A 72 0.64 6.35 -2.59
N MET A 73 0.29 5.06 -2.49
CA MET A 73 -0.90 4.58 -1.82
C MET A 73 -0.75 3.11 -1.37
N CYS A 74 -1.50 2.73 -0.33
CA CYS A 74 -1.67 1.34 0.06
C CYS A 74 -3.10 1.09 0.56
N GLY A 75 -3.83 0.24 -0.18
CA GLY A 75 -5.24 -0.04 0.11
C GLY A 75 -5.46 -0.70 1.48
N ASN A 76 -4.54 -1.52 1.97
CA ASN A 76 -4.64 -2.12 3.30
C ASN A 76 -4.33 -1.10 4.40
N GLY A 77 -3.26 -0.32 4.21
CA GLY A 77 -2.82 0.72 5.12
C GLY A 77 -3.90 1.78 5.35
N ILE A 78 -4.53 2.27 4.29
CA ILE A 78 -5.55 3.32 4.39
C ILE A 78 -6.83 2.85 5.10
N ARG A 79 -7.17 1.55 5.03
CA ARG A 79 -8.29 0.99 5.82
C ARG A 79 -7.99 1.00 7.31
N CYS A 80 -6.77 0.60 7.68
CA CYS A 80 -6.31 0.68 9.07
C CYS A 80 -6.25 2.13 9.57
N PHE A 81 -5.72 3.03 8.74
CA PHE A 81 -5.67 4.46 9.01
C PHE A 81 -7.06 5.05 9.27
N ALA A 82 -8.02 4.80 8.37
CA ALA A 82 -9.37 5.36 8.47
C ALA A 82 -10.10 4.88 9.73
N ARG A 83 -9.90 3.61 10.11
CA ARG A 83 -10.39 3.09 11.38
C ARG A 83 -9.74 3.81 12.56
N TYR A 84 -8.41 3.92 12.57
CA TYR A 84 -7.69 4.57 13.67
C TYR A 84 -8.14 6.01 13.90
N VAL A 85 -8.17 6.84 12.86
CA VAL A 85 -8.53 8.26 13.00
C VAL A 85 -9.98 8.43 13.45
N TYR A 86 -10.87 7.51 13.06
CA TYR A 86 -12.23 7.48 13.58
C TYR A 86 -12.26 7.08 15.05
N ASP A 87 -11.60 5.98 15.42
CA ASP A 87 -11.60 5.44 16.78
C ASP A 87 -11.01 6.46 17.78
N GLN A 88 -9.93 7.16 17.41
CA GLN A 88 -9.33 8.23 18.22
C GLN A 88 -10.12 9.55 18.24
N GLY A 89 -11.17 9.66 17.41
CA GLY A 89 -11.99 10.87 17.33
C GLY A 89 -11.32 12.06 16.63
N ILE A 90 -10.25 11.82 15.89
CA ILE A 90 -9.61 12.78 14.99
C ILE A 90 -10.59 13.19 13.89
N VAL A 91 -11.27 12.21 13.28
CA VAL A 91 -12.30 12.46 12.24
C VAL A 91 -13.54 11.61 12.53
N LYS A 92 -14.68 12.25 12.82
CA LYS A 92 -15.93 11.56 13.21
C LYS A 92 -17.03 11.56 12.15
N HIS A 93 -16.86 12.24 11.02
CA HIS A 93 -17.85 12.20 9.93
C HIS A 93 -17.52 11.10 8.90
N ASN A 94 -18.52 10.78 8.08
CA ASN A 94 -18.46 9.74 7.06
C ASN A 94 -19.27 10.17 5.83
N PRO A 95 -18.70 10.21 4.61
CA PRO A 95 -17.30 9.88 4.29
C PRO A 95 -16.28 10.86 4.90
N MET A 96 -15.04 10.40 5.07
CA MET A 96 -13.87 11.22 5.39
C MET A 96 -12.97 11.38 4.16
N HIS A 97 -12.13 12.40 4.14
CA HIS A 97 -11.17 12.69 3.08
C HIS A 97 -9.75 12.56 3.63
N VAL A 98 -8.93 11.75 2.98
CA VAL A 98 -7.56 11.48 3.40
C VAL A 98 -6.59 11.96 2.33
N GLU A 99 -5.67 12.85 2.69
CA GLU A 99 -4.56 13.26 1.83
C GLU A 99 -3.51 12.14 1.78
N THR A 100 -3.15 11.70 0.58
CA THR A 100 -2.08 10.75 0.30
C THR A 100 -1.16 11.31 -0.80
N LEU A 101 -0.09 10.60 -1.14
CA LEU A 101 0.75 10.98 -2.30
C LEU A 101 0.01 10.82 -3.63
N ALA A 102 -0.97 9.90 -3.72
CA ALA A 102 -1.87 9.77 -4.87
C ALA A 102 -2.98 10.85 -4.93
N GLY A 103 -3.00 11.80 -3.98
CA GLY A 103 -4.03 12.84 -3.86
C GLY A 103 -5.01 12.60 -2.71
N VAL A 104 -6.10 13.38 -2.69
CA VAL A 104 -7.14 13.29 -1.65
C VAL A 104 -8.15 12.22 -2.02
N LEU A 105 -8.30 11.22 -1.14
CA LEU A 105 -9.17 10.06 -1.34
C LEU A 105 -10.39 10.12 -0.41
N PRO A 106 -11.63 9.97 -0.93
CA PRO A 106 -12.81 9.80 -0.10
C PRO A 106 -12.88 8.36 0.44
N ILE A 107 -12.99 8.22 1.75
CA ILE A 107 -13.07 6.95 2.46
C ILE A 107 -14.42 6.82 3.15
N GLN A 108 -15.11 5.72 2.87
CA GLN A 108 -16.42 5.42 3.48
C GLN A 108 -16.24 4.38 4.59
N LEU A 109 -16.74 4.70 5.77
CA LEU A 109 -16.79 3.79 6.90
C LEU A 109 -18.13 3.06 6.94
N LYS A 110 -18.10 1.77 7.23
CA LYS A 110 -19.27 1.00 7.66
C LYS A 110 -19.27 0.95 9.17
N ILE A 111 -20.11 1.78 9.80
CA ILE A 111 -20.19 1.91 11.25
C ILE A 111 -21.44 1.18 11.74
N ILE A 112 -21.28 0.28 12.71
CA ILE A 112 -22.38 -0.45 13.37
C ILE A 112 -22.16 -0.30 14.87
N GLU A 113 -23.19 0.11 15.61
CA GLU A 113 -23.14 0.30 17.07
C GLU A 113 -22.01 1.22 17.56
N GLY A 114 -21.62 2.20 16.73
CA GLY A 114 -20.55 3.15 17.03
C GLY A 114 -19.13 2.64 16.72
N GLU A 115 -18.99 1.41 16.22
CA GLU A 115 -17.70 0.81 15.85
C GLU A 115 -17.52 0.68 14.35
N VAL A 116 -16.29 0.86 13.87
CA VAL A 116 -15.92 0.64 12.46
C VAL A 116 -15.83 -0.86 12.17
N GLN A 117 -16.79 -1.38 11.41
CA GLN A 117 -16.86 -2.77 10.98
C GLN A 117 -16.29 -3.01 9.58
N GLY A 118 -16.09 -1.95 8.80
CA GLY A 118 -15.53 -2.04 7.46
C GLY A 118 -15.16 -0.68 6.91
N VAL A 119 -14.23 -0.69 5.96
CA VAL A 119 -13.76 0.51 5.28
C VAL A 119 -13.81 0.26 3.79
N ARG A 120 -14.50 1.14 3.07
CA ARG A 120 -14.57 1.16 1.61
C ARG A 120 -13.71 2.31 1.11
N VAL A 121 -12.81 1.97 0.21
CA VAL A 121 -11.85 2.89 -0.41
C VAL A 121 -12.17 2.91 -1.90
N ASP A 122 -12.28 4.09 -2.47
CA ASP A 122 -12.25 4.23 -3.92
C ASP A 122 -10.78 4.16 -4.37
N MET A 123 -10.46 3.11 -5.13
CA MET A 123 -9.09 2.87 -5.61
C MET A 123 -8.84 3.55 -6.97
N GLY A 124 -9.83 4.28 -7.50
CA GLY A 124 -9.77 4.90 -8.82
C GLY A 124 -9.91 3.89 -9.96
N GLU A 125 -9.68 4.39 -11.17
CA GLU A 125 -9.69 3.58 -12.39
C GLU A 125 -8.33 2.91 -12.62
N PRO A 126 -8.31 1.68 -13.15
CA PRO A 126 -7.06 1.02 -13.50
C PRO A 126 -6.39 1.70 -14.70
N ILE A 127 -5.07 1.79 -14.65
CA ILE A 127 -4.24 2.16 -15.80
C ILE A 127 -3.92 0.87 -16.58
N LEU A 128 -4.29 0.85 -17.86
CA LEU A 128 -4.19 -0.34 -18.73
C LEU A 128 -3.19 -0.19 -19.88
N LYS A 129 -2.71 1.03 -20.13
CA LYS A 129 -1.74 1.33 -21.18
C LYS A 129 -0.32 0.99 -20.74
N ALA A 130 0.38 0.17 -21.51
CA ALA A 130 1.74 -0.31 -21.19
C ALA A 130 2.71 0.81 -20.76
N ASP A 131 2.74 1.91 -21.52
CA ASP A 131 3.64 3.05 -21.30
C ASP A 131 3.44 3.74 -19.94
N LEU A 132 2.28 3.54 -19.30
CA LEU A 132 1.92 4.13 -18.00
C LEU A 132 2.02 3.12 -16.84
N ILE A 133 2.36 1.85 -17.09
CA ILE A 133 2.48 0.76 -16.09
C ILE A 133 3.96 0.37 -15.82
N PRO A 134 4.94 1.16 -16.27
CA PRO A 134 6.36 0.75 -16.46
C PRO A 134 6.67 -0.74 -16.77
N VAL A 135 6.06 -1.33 -17.80
CA VAL A 135 6.28 -2.75 -18.17
C VAL A 135 6.90 -2.93 -19.54
N LEU A 136 7.57 -4.07 -19.76
CA LEU A 136 8.16 -4.44 -21.06
C LEU A 136 7.11 -4.73 -22.17
N GLY A 137 5.85 -4.89 -21.79
CA GLY A 137 4.74 -5.15 -22.71
C GLY A 137 4.42 -3.97 -23.63
N LYS A 138 3.59 -4.23 -24.65
CA LYS A 138 3.07 -3.20 -25.57
C LYS A 138 1.56 -3.25 -25.61
N GLY A 139 0.94 -2.13 -25.97
CA GLY A 139 -0.50 -2.05 -26.21
C GLY A 139 -1.32 -1.47 -25.05
N GLU A 140 -2.64 -1.49 -25.27
CA GLU A 140 -3.68 -0.97 -24.38
C GLU A 140 -4.99 -1.72 -24.66
N PRO A 141 -5.37 -2.71 -23.83
CA PRO A 141 -4.69 -3.20 -22.63
C PRO A 141 -3.56 -4.20 -22.94
N VAL A 142 -2.63 -4.40 -21.98
CA VAL A 142 -1.62 -5.47 -22.02
C VAL A 142 -2.22 -6.75 -21.45
N VAL A 143 -2.70 -7.66 -22.31
CA VAL A 143 -3.44 -8.87 -21.91
C VAL A 143 -2.89 -10.10 -22.65
N GLY A 144 -2.57 -11.16 -21.91
CA GLY A 144 -2.10 -12.41 -22.48
C GLY A 144 -0.75 -12.27 -23.19
N GLU A 145 0.12 -11.41 -22.66
CA GLU A 145 1.49 -11.31 -23.13
C GLU A 145 2.35 -12.40 -22.49
N THR A 146 3.42 -12.78 -23.17
CA THR A 146 4.29 -13.87 -22.72
C THR A 146 5.45 -13.34 -21.87
N LEU A 147 5.68 -13.98 -20.72
CA LEU A 147 6.82 -13.72 -19.85
C LEU A 147 7.64 -15.01 -19.69
N GLU A 148 8.89 -14.98 -20.13
CA GLU A 148 9.84 -16.08 -19.94
C GLU A 148 10.76 -15.77 -18.75
N VAL A 149 10.77 -16.65 -17.74
CA VAL A 149 11.55 -16.45 -16.52
C VAL A 149 11.94 -17.80 -15.91
N LEU A 150 13.22 -17.98 -15.57
CA LEU A 150 13.75 -19.22 -14.98
C LEU A 150 13.34 -20.50 -15.74
N GLU A 151 13.41 -20.47 -17.07
CA GLU A 151 13.03 -21.57 -17.98
C GLU A 151 11.53 -21.93 -17.99
N GLU A 152 10.70 -21.10 -17.35
CA GLU A 152 9.24 -21.20 -17.37
C GLU A 152 8.63 -20.10 -18.24
N THR A 153 7.50 -20.41 -18.88
CA THR A 153 6.76 -19.48 -19.72
C THR A 153 5.39 -19.22 -19.11
N PHE A 154 5.10 -17.96 -18.82
CA PHE A 154 3.82 -17.51 -18.26
C PHE A 154 3.07 -16.62 -19.25
N GLN A 155 1.74 -16.62 -19.12
CA GLN A 155 0.87 -15.62 -19.73
C GLN A 155 0.47 -14.62 -18.66
N TYR A 156 0.68 -13.34 -18.92
CA TYR A 156 0.39 -12.28 -17.97
C TYR A 156 -0.54 -11.21 -18.53
N THR A 157 -1.18 -10.48 -17.62
CA THR A 157 -1.89 -9.23 -17.89
C THR A 157 -1.29 -8.15 -17.00
N ALA A 158 -0.94 -7.00 -17.58
CA ALA A 158 -0.42 -5.87 -16.80
C ALA A 158 -1.54 -4.87 -16.49
N VAL A 159 -1.55 -4.41 -15.25
CA VAL A 159 -2.46 -3.36 -14.77
C VAL A 159 -1.73 -2.51 -13.73
N SER A 160 -2.02 -1.22 -13.67
CA SER A 160 -1.59 -0.39 -12.54
C SER A 160 -2.79 0.20 -11.82
N MET A 161 -2.69 0.25 -10.49
CA MET A 161 -3.63 0.96 -9.59
C MET A 161 -2.94 2.15 -8.92
N GLY A 162 -1.92 2.73 -9.58
CA GLY A 162 -0.96 3.69 -9.03
C GLY A 162 0.44 3.07 -8.85
N ASN A 163 0.49 1.75 -8.67
CA ASN A 163 1.70 0.94 -8.72
C ASN A 163 1.50 -0.24 -9.69
N PRO A 164 2.57 -0.78 -10.27
CA PRO A 164 2.45 -1.73 -11.37
C PRO A 164 2.25 -3.18 -10.87
N HIS A 165 1.36 -3.92 -11.55
CA HIS A 165 1.00 -5.31 -11.21
C HIS A 165 1.13 -6.25 -12.42
N CYS A 166 1.73 -7.42 -12.18
CA CYS A 166 1.76 -8.55 -13.11
C CYS A 166 0.75 -9.61 -12.67
N VAL A 167 -0.32 -9.82 -13.43
CA VAL A 167 -1.36 -10.81 -13.12
C VAL A 167 -1.18 -12.04 -13.99
N ILE A 168 -0.91 -13.18 -13.37
CA ILE A 168 -0.74 -14.47 -14.03
C ILE A 168 -1.81 -15.43 -13.52
N PHE A 169 -2.58 -16.02 -14.42
CA PHE A 169 -3.54 -17.06 -14.08
C PHE A 169 -2.83 -18.41 -14.06
N VAL A 170 -3.05 -19.18 -13.00
CA VAL A 170 -2.40 -20.47 -12.76
C VAL A 170 -3.44 -21.51 -12.38
N GLU A 171 -3.22 -22.76 -12.77
CA GLU A 171 -4.16 -23.86 -12.48
C GLU A 171 -4.11 -24.28 -11.00
N ASP A 172 -2.92 -24.33 -10.41
CA ASP A 172 -2.71 -24.76 -9.02
C ASP A 172 -1.66 -23.86 -8.34
N TYR A 173 -2.15 -22.97 -7.48
CA TYR A 173 -1.30 -22.05 -6.72
C TYR A 173 -0.36 -22.76 -5.74
N ALA A 174 -0.74 -23.94 -5.25
CA ALA A 174 0.00 -24.62 -4.18
C ALA A 174 1.30 -25.27 -4.68
N ARG A 175 1.49 -25.35 -6.01
CA ARG A 175 2.67 -25.95 -6.65
C ARG A 175 3.72 -24.93 -7.04
N LEU A 176 3.43 -23.64 -6.91
CA LEU A 176 4.34 -22.58 -7.30
C LEU A 176 5.35 -22.29 -6.20
N ASP A 177 6.62 -22.27 -6.59
CA ASP A 177 7.72 -21.82 -5.75
C ASP A 177 7.80 -20.28 -5.79
N PHE A 178 6.96 -19.63 -4.98
CA PHE A 178 6.86 -18.16 -4.94
C PHE A 178 8.15 -17.49 -4.47
N GLU A 179 8.91 -18.11 -3.58
CA GLU A 179 10.17 -17.56 -3.07
C GLU A 179 11.20 -17.43 -4.20
N ARG A 180 11.22 -18.40 -5.11
CA ARG A 180 12.07 -18.37 -6.31
C ARG A 180 11.47 -17.51 -7.43
N LEU A 181 10.19 -17.71 -7.76
CA LEU A 181 9.55 -17.09 -8.91
C LEU A 181 9.26 -15.59 -8.72
N GLY A 182 8.81 -15.18 -7.54
CA GLY A 182 8.40 -13.80 -7.25
C GLY A 182 9.50 -12.77 -7.58
N PRO A 183 10.70 -12.88 -6.96
CA PRO A 183 11.81 -11.97 -7.23
C PRO A 183 12.33 -12.02 -8.67
N ALA A 184 12.18 -13.17 -9.34
CA ALA A 184 12.60 -13.32 -10.73
C ALA A 184 11.61 -12.63 -11.68
N ILE A 185 10.30 -12.80 -11.45
CA ILE A 185 9.23 -12.12 -12.19
C ILE A 185 9.31 -10.61 -11.99
N GLU A 186 9.48 -10.13 -10.75
CA GLU A 186 9.62 -8.71 -10.45
C GLU A 186 10.70 -8.06 -11.33
N LYS A 187 11.88 -8.66 -11.41
CA LYS A 187 13.01 -8.14 -12.20
C LYS A 187 12.83 -8.29 -13.71
N ALA A 188 12.14 -9.35 -14.15
CA ALA A 188 11.93 -9.62 -15.57
C ALA A 188 10.78 -8.79 -16.15
N PHE A 189 9.83 -8.37 -15.31
CA PHE A 189 8.59 -7.71 -15.74
C PHE A 189 8.70 -6.19 -15.76
N PHE A 190 9.34 -5.59 -14.75
CA PHE A 190 9.45 -4.14 -14.62
C PHE A 190 10.62 -3.59 -15.44
N VAL A 191 10.38 -2.47 -16.13
CA VAL A 191 11.45 -1.68 -16.71
C VAL A 191 11.98 -0.77 -15.60
N SER A 192 13.15 -1.09 -15.04
CA SER A 192 13.81 -0.16 -14.11
C SER A 192 14.01 1.20 -14.84
N PRO A 193 13.70 2.34 -14.19
CA PRO A 193 14.07 3.64 -14.71
C PRO A 193 15.59 3.81 -14.82
#